data_AF-A0A354EEU6-F1
#
_entry.id   AF-A0A354EEU6-F1
#
_cell.length_a   1.000
_cell.length_b   1.000
_cell.length_c   1.000
_cell.angle_alpha   90.00
_cell.angle_beta   90.00
_cell.angle_gamma   90.00
#
_symmetry.space_group_name_H-M   'P 1'
#
loop_
_entity.id
_entity.type
_entity.pdbx_description
1 polymer ?
#
loop_
_entity_poly.entity_id
_entity_poly.type
_entity_poly.pdbx_seq_one_letter_code
_entity_poly.pdbx_strand_id
1 'polypeptide(L)'
;MDATQRYAVSGLLESAGREDFAIHLYSRQLHRDPFATVPLMAQYYVLDEVYPVRPVPVILWDLLGIMEVEIVHRQWFLEAAEALNPGQEPVPRIVFPEDLFHGITPPETEPIPGLGRVVQAMATDIVQEQRADAIYRYFARETSGPVSELFRDVAEQEQAHRRIFEQALAELRRGTVLDMWCPICGKTLKLWPRLHAAADCGFCGSRFTLGIEAEDFILQLRADSRNNRRHRILRP
;
A
#
# COMPACT_ATOMS: atom_id res chain seq x y z
N MET A 1 -14.26 31.86 -14.64
CA MET A 1 -14.27 30.63 -15.49
C MET A 1 -15.66 30.31 -16.06
N ASP A 2 -15.74 29.65 -17.22
CA ASP A 2 -16.98 29.06 -17.74
C ASP A 2 -17.40 27.77 -17.00
N ALA A 3 -18.56 27.19 -17.32
CA ALA A 3 -19.08 26.01 -16.63
C ALA A 3 -18.21 24.76 -16.83
N THR A 4 -17.66 24.57 -18.03
CA THR A 4 -16.79 23.43 -18.37
C THR A 4 -15.47 23.51 -17.63
N GLN A 5 -14.87 24.70 -17.59
CA GLN A 5 -13.65 24.97 -16.82
C GLN A 5 -13.87 24.78 -15.32
N ARG A 6 -15.00 25.27 -14.77
CA ARG A 6 -15.34 25.05 -13.35
C ARG A 6 -15.45 23.57 -13.03
N TYR A 7 -16.12 22.80 -13.87
CA TYR A 7 -16.24 21.35 -13.69
C TYR A 7 -14.87 20.67 -13.76
N ALA A 8 -14.02 21.04 -14.74
CA ALA A 8 -12.67 20.50 -14.86
C ALA A 8 -11.84 20.76 -13.58
N VAL A 9 -11.88 21.98 -13.03
CA VAL A 9 -11.20 22.33 -11.78
C VAL A 9 -11.78 21.53 -10.60
N SER A 10 -13.10 21.38 -10.50
CA SER A 10 -13.73 20.53 -9.48
C SER A 10 -13.24 19.08 -9.57
N GLY A 11 -13.14 18.53 -10.78
CA GLY A 11 -12.63 17.17 -11.01
C GLY A 11 -11.17 17.04 -10.55
N LEU A 12 -10.30 17.98 -10.94
CA LEU A 12 -8.88 17.98 -10.57
C LEU A 12 -8.68 18.06 -9.05
N LEU A 13 -9.44 18.92 -8.35
CA LEU A 13 -9.35 19.04 -6.89
C LEU A 13 -9.92 17.83 -6.15
N GLU A 14 -11.01 17.23 -6.65
CA GLU A 14 -11.52 15.95 -6.13
C GLU A 14 -10.49 14.83 -6.28
N SER A 15 -9.82 14.75 -7.44
CA SER A 15 -8.76 13.76 -7.67
C SER A 15 -7.55 13.98 -6.76
N ALA A 16 -7.07 15.22 -6.59
CA ALA A 16 -5.97 15.51 -5.67
C ALA A 16 -6.29 15.09 -4.23
N GLY A 17 -7.53 15.29 -3.76
CA GLY A 17 -7.97 14.83 -2.45
C GLY A 17 -8.05 13.30 -2.32
N ARG A 18 -8.28 12.58 -3.42
CA ARG A 18 -8.24 11.11 -3.47
C ARG A 18 -6.81 10.59 -3.42
N GLU A 19 -5.89 11.25 -4.11
CA GLU A 19 -4.46 10.91 -4.00
C GLU A 19 -3.94 11.13 -2.59
N ASP A 20 -4.34 12.20 -1.90
CA ASP A 20 -4.02 12.39 -0.48
C ASP A 20 -4.50 11.20 0.39
N PHE A 21 -5.67 10.64 0.08
CA PHE A 21 -6.17 9.45 0.77
C PHE A 21 -5.37 8.20 0.42
N ALA A 22 -5.02 7.97 -0.85
CA ALA A 22 -4.22 6.84 -1.30
C ALA A 22 -2.80 6.87 -0.70
N ILE A 23 -2.12 8.01 -0.80
CA ILE A 23 -0.80 8.26 -0.18
C ILE A 23 -0.86 7.98 1.32
N HIS A 24 -1.90 8.44 2.02
CA HIS A 24 -2.06 8.19 3.45
C HIS A 24 -2.32 6.71 3.76
N LEU A 25 -3.12 6.03 2.94
CA LEU A 25 -3.38 4.60 3.07
C LEU A 25 -2.09 3.78 2.90
N TYR A 26 -1.32 4.05 1.83
CA TYR A 26 -0.04 3.39 1.57
C TYR A 26 1.02 3.76 2.61
N SER A 27 1.06 5.02 3.05
CA SER A 27 1.95 5.44 4.15
C SER A 27 1.62 4.71 5.46
N ARG A 28 0.34 4.46 5.76
CA ARG A 28 -0.07 3.66 6.93
C ARG A 28 0.33 2.20 6.82
N GLN A 29 0.30 1.66 5.62
CA GLN A 29 0.84 0.33 5.34
C GLN A 29 2.38 0.33 5.55
N LEU A 30 3.08 1.41 5.21
CA LEU A 30 4.54 1.56 5.28
C LEU A 30 5.12 2.05 6.63
N HIS A 31 4.34 2.61 7.56
CA HIS A 31 4.93 3.26 8.76
C HIS A 31 4.28 2.97 10.12
N ARG A 32 5.11 3.22 11.14
CA ARG A 32 5.04 2.94 12.59
C ARG A 32 3.94 3.72 13.34
N ASP A 33 2.69 3.66 12.91
CA ASP A 33 1.60 4.20 13.72
C ASP A 33 1.10 3.13 14.73
N PRO A 34 1.27 3.33 16.05
CA PRO A 34 0.76 2.41 17.07
C PRO A 34 -0.78 2.38 17.16
N PHE A 35 -1.47 3.27 16.43
CA PHE A 35 -2.94 3.32 16.35
C PHE A 35 -3.50 2.83 15.00
N ALA A 36 -2.65 2.36 14.07
CA ALA A 36 -3.10 1.76 12.82
C ALA A 36 -3.54 0.31 13.03
N THR A 37 -4.75 -0.03 12.58
CA THR A 37 -5.34 -1.37 12.75
C THR A 37 -4.63 -2.46 11.94
N VAL A 38 -3.83 -2.13 10.92
CA VAL A 38 -3.01 -3.10 10.16
C VAL A 38 -1.70 -2.48 9.62
N PRO A 39 -0.57 -2.51 10.36
CA PRO A 39 0.72 -2.12 9.79
C PRO A 39 1.26 -3.23 8.87
N LEU A 40 1.60 -2.91 7.61
CA LEU A 40 2.42 -3.77 6.72
C LEU A 40 3.93 -3.56 6.97
N MET A 41 4.33 -2.62 7.84
CA MET A 41 5.71 -2.42 8.27
C MET A 41 5.91 -2.55 9.78
N ALA A 42 7.09 -3.04 10.16
CA ALA A 42 7.43 -3.49 11.51
C ALA A 42 7.18 -2.42 12.60
N GLN A 43 6.36 -2.79 13.60
CA GLN A 43 6.39 -2.16 14.91
C GLN A 43 7.65 -2.66 15.64
N TYR A 44 8.48 -1.74 16.15
CA TYR A 44 9.69 -2.05 16.92
C TYR A 44 9.50 -1.62 18.37
N TYR A 45 9.78 -2.51 19.33
CA TYR A 45 10.28 -2.13 20.66
C TYR A 45 11.35 -3.14 21.08
N VAL A 46 12.27 -2.74 21.95
CA VAL A 46 13.47 -3.51 22.35
C VAL A 46 13.24 -3.99 23.79
N LEU A 47 13.58 -5.27 24.06
CA LEU A 47 13.64 -6.01 25.35
C LEU A 47 12.47 -7.01 25.58
N ASP A 48 12.82 -8.31 25.56
CA ASP A 48 12.13 -9.49 26.14
C ASP A 48 10.64 -9.79 25.80
N GLU A 49 10.06 -9.20 24.76
CA GLU A 49 8.67 -9.45 24.34
C GLU A 49 8.55 -10.17 22.98
N VAL A 50 7.46 -10.94 22.80
CA VAL A 50 7.08 -11.58 21.53
C VAL A 50 6.74 -10.47 20.53
N TYR A 51 7.51 -10.37 19.44
CA TYR A 51 7.29 -9.34 18.42
C TYR A 51 6.38 -9.83 17.29
N PRO A 52 5.19 -9.23 17.09
CA PRO A 52 4.36 -9.52 15.94
C PRO A 52 4.96 -8.85 14.69
N VAL A 53 5.92 -9.50 14.05
CA VAL A 53 6.46 -9.06 12.75
C VAL A 53 5.55 -9.59 11.65
N ARG A 54 4.63 -8.77 11.16
CA ARG A 54 3.78 -9.17 10.03
C ARG A 54 4.64 -9.35 8.77
N PRO A 55 4.38 -10.39 7.96
CA PRO A 55 5.06 -10.56 6.69
C PRO A 55 4.78 -9.33 5.85
N VAL A 56 5.85 -8.70 5.40
CA VAL A 56 5.77 -7.76 4.31
C VAL A 56 5.82 -8.63 3.06
N PRO A 57 4.75 -8.70 2.26
CA PRO A 57 4.87 -9.32 0.96
C PRO A 57 5.99 -8.62 0.18
N VAL A 58 6.54 -9.33 -0.80
CA VAL A 58 7.57 -8.85 -1.73
C VAL A 58 7.21 -7.51 -2.42
N ILE A 59 5.95 -7.05 -2.31
CA ILE A 59 5.42 -5.77 -2.81
C ILE A 59 5.93 -4.54 -2.05
N LEU A 60 6.75 -4.63 -1.00
CA LEU A 60 7.14 -3.40 -0.28
C LEU A 60 7.77 -2.34 -1.20
N TRP A 61 8.61 -2.79 -2.12
CA TRP A 61 9.24 -1.91 -3.10
C TRP A 61 8.26 -1.42 -4.15
N ASP A 62 7.35 -2.28 -4.61
CA ASP A 62 6.33 -1.88 -5.56
C ASP A 62 5.32 -0.90 -4.94
N LEU A 63 4.98 -1.06 -3.65
CA LEU A 63 4.14 -0.12 -2.87
C LEU A 63 4.81 1.25 -2.73
N LEU A 64 6.13 1.29 -2.51
CA LEU A 64 6.87 2.55 -2.50
C LEU A 64 6.83 3.21 -3.89
N GLY A 65 7.00 2.43 -4.96
CA GLY A 65 6.89 2.92 -6.33
C GLY A 65 5.49 3.46 -6.66
N ILE A 66 4.44 2.75 -6.29
CA ILE A 66 3.04 3.20 -6.45
C ILE A 66 2.83 4.51 -5.67
N MET A 67 3.25 4.58 -4.41
CA MET A 67 3.12 5.79 -3.60
C MET A 67 3.85 6.99 -4.22
N GLU A 68 5.04 6.81 -4.79
CA GLU A 68 5.75 7.87 -5.52
C GLU A 68 4.95 8.35 -6.74
N VAL A 69 4.31 7.43 -7.46
CA VAL A 69 3.43 7.76 -8.59
C VAL A 69 2.18 8.54 -8.12
N GLU A 70 1.53 8.15 -7.03
CA GLU A 70 0.37 8.89 -6.50
C GLU A 70 0.73 10.31 -6.06
N ILE A 71 1.93 10.52 -5.52
CA ILE A 71 2.45 11.86 -5.21
C ILE A 71 2.56 12.71 -6.48
N VAL A 72 3.00 12.10 -7.58
CA VAL A 72 3.11 12.76 -8.89
C VAL A 72 1.73 13.03 -9.49
N HIS A 73 0.79 12.08 -9.45
CA HIS A 73 -0.61 12.28 -9.86
C HIS A 73 -1.22 13.49 -9.16
N ARG A 74 -1.09 13.53 -7.83
CA ARG A 74 -1.57 14.63 -7.00
C ARG A 74 -0.97 15.96 -7.44
N GLN A 75 0.34 16.01 -7.65
CA GLN A 75 1.03 17.21 -8.09
C GLN A 75 0.48 17.70 -9.43
N TRP A 76 0.35 16.82 -10.43
CA TRP A 76 -0.19 17.18 -11.74
C TRP A 76 -1.62 17.72 -11.66
N PHE A 77 -2.47 17.12 -10.83
CA PHE A 77 -3.84 17.61 -10.64
C PHE A 77 -3.87 19.01 -10.03
N LEU A 78 -3.04 19.28 -9.02
CA LEU A 78 -2.95 20.60 -8.38
C LEU A 78 -2.41 21.66 -9.34
N GLU A 79 -1.35 21.34 -10.09
CA GLU A 79 -0.76 22.25 -11.09
C GLU A 79 -1.76 22.59 -12.20
N ALA A 80 -2.49 21.59 -12.71
CA ALA A 80 -3.53 21.80 -13.71
C ALA A 80 -4.71 22.63 -13.15
N ALA A 81 -5.10 22.40 -11.90
CA ALA A 81 -6.17 23.15 -11.24
C ALA A 81 -5.77 24.62 -11.03
N GLU A 82 -4.53 24.89 -10.60
CA GLU A 82 -3.99 26.24 -10.43
C GLU A 82 -3.89 26.99 -11.77
N ALA A 83 -3.44 26.31 -12.83
CA ALA A 83 -3.35 26.89 -14.16
C ALA A 83 -4.73 27.33 -14.72
N LEU A 84 -5.79 26.57 -14.43
CA LEU A 84 -7.16 26.88 -14.86
C LEU A 84 -7.88 27.86 -13.93
N ASN A 85 -7.50 27.91 -12.65
CA ASN A 85 -8.12 28.72 -11.63
C ASN A 85 -7.10 29.48 -10.75
N PRO A 86 -6.29 30.38 -11.33
CA PRO A 86 -5.22 31.06 -10.59
C PRO A 86 -5.75 31.99 -9.49
N GLY A 87 -7.00 32.46 -9.63
CA GLY A 87 -7.69 33.27 -8.63
C GLY A 87 -8.30 32.45 -7.48
N GLN A 88 -8.19 31.12 -7.52
CA GLN A 88 -8.79 30.20 -6.55
C GLN A 88 -10.29 30.48 -6.31
N GLU A 89 -11.03 30.78 -7.39
CA GLU A 89 -12.48 30.97 -7.33
C GLU A 89 -13.12 29.69 -6.75
N PRO A 90 -14.13 29.79 -5.87
CA PRO A 90 -14.81 28.61 -5.34
C PRO A 90 -15.44 27.76 -6.45
N VAL A 91 -15.24 26.44 -6.39
CA VAL A 91 -15.83 25.48 -7.33
C VAL A 91 -16.75 24.49 -6.62
N PRO A 92 -17.81 23.99 -7.29
CA PRO A 92 -18.73 23.04 -6.67
C PRO A 92 -18.07 21.69 -6.40
N ARG A 93 -18.66 20.89 -5.50
CA ARG A 93 -18.26 19.48 -5.32
C ARG A 93 -18.78 18.64 -6.47
N ILE A 94 -18.01 17.60 -6.84
CA ILE A 94 -18.44 16.59 -7.80
C ILE A 94 -19.48 15.67 -7.16
N VAL A 95 -20.51 15.33 -7.93
CA VAL A 95 -21.46 14.26 -7.61
C VAL A 95 -21.33 13.21 -8.71
N PHE A 96 -20.98 11.99 -8.33
CA PHE A 96 -20.83 10.89 -9.28
C PHE A 96 -22.19 10.24 -9.61
N PRO A 97 -22.35 9.70 -10.83
CA PRO A 97 -23.48 8.84 -11.16
C PRO A 97 -23.57 7.63 -10.23
N GLU A 98 -24.79 7.20 -9.89
CA GLU A 98 -25.02 6.06 -8.97
C GLU A 98 -24.44 4.75 -9.49
N ASP A 99 -24.37 4.59 -10.81
CA ASP A 99 -23.90 3.38 -11.50
C ASP A 99 -22.41 3.41 -11.85
N LEU A 100 -21.67 4.48 -11.52
CA LEU A 100 -20.25 4.63 -11.90
C LEU A 100 -19.39 3.44 -11.46
N PHE A 101 -19.73 2.83 -10.32
CA PHE A 101 -19.00 1.73 -9.73
C PHE A 101 -19.65 0.36 -9.96
N HIS A 102 -20.68 0.28 -10.81
CA HIS A 102 -21.36 -0.96 -11.12
C HIS A 102 -20.42 -1.89 -11.89
N GLY A 103 -19.98 -2.98 -11.25
CA GLY A 103 -19.01 -3.93 -11.81
C GLY A 103 -17.65 -3.93 -11.12
N ILE A 104 -17.39 -2.95 -10.24
CA ILE A 104 -16.23 -2.99 -9.35
C ILE A 104 -16.48 -4.03 -8.27
N THR A 105 -15.65 -5.05 -8.26
CA THR A 105 -15.77 -6.18 -7.34
C THR A 105 -14.41 -6.55 -6.78
N PRO A 106 -14.33 -6.84 -5.48
CA PRO A 106 -13.10 -7.39 -4.92
C PRO A 106 -12.76 -8.70 -5.61
N PRO A 107 -11.46 -8.97 -5.86
CA PRO A 107 -11.06 -10.26 -6.39
C PRO A 107 -11.48 -11.36 -5.41
N GLU A 108 -11.86 -12.52 -5.93
CA GLU A 108 -12.09 -13.69 -5.07
C GLU A 108 -10.77 -14.04 -4.37
N THR A 109 -10.77 -13.98 -3.04
CA THR A 109 -9.61 -14.33 -2.21
C THR A 109 -9.86 -15.58 -1.41
N GLU A 110 -9.22 -16.68 -1.80
CA GLU A 110 -9.08 -17.83 -0.91
C GLU A 110 -8.16 -17.46 0.26
N PRO A 111 -8.50 -17.82 1.51
CA PRO A 111 -7.63 -17.58 2.66
C PRO A 111 -6.28 -18.28 2.49
N ILE A 112 -5.18 -17.53 2.62
CA ILE A 112 -3.83 -18.09 2.66
C ILE A 112 -3.38 -18.13 4.13
N PRO A 113 -3.09 -19.31 4.71
CA PRO A 113 -2.68 -19.41 6.12
C PRO A 113 -1.46 -18.54 6.42
N GLY A 114 -1.58 -17.67 7.43
CA GLY A 114 -0.51 -16.74 7.83
C GLY A 114 -0.41 -15.48 6.95
N LEU A 115 -1.36 -15.24 6.04
CA LEU A 115 -1.40 -14.04 5.21
C LEU A 115 -2.81 -13.44 5.12
N GLY A 116 -3.67 -13.69 6.11
CA GLY A 116 -5.09 -13.31 6.07
C GLY A 116 -5.29 -11.80 5.85
N ARG A 117 -4.67 -10.96 6.68
CA ARG A 117 -4.85 -9.50 6.57
C ARG A 117 -4.11 -8.92 5.37
N VAL A 118 -2.99 -9.51 5.03
CA VAL A 118 -2.21 -9.14 3.84
C VAL A 118 -3.05 -9.34 2.58
N VAL A 119 -3.68 -10.50 2.44
CA VAL A 119 -4.57 -10.80 1.30
C VAL A 119 -5.76 -9.86 1.27
N GLN A 120 -6.35 -9.57 2.44
CA GLN A 120 -7.45 -8.61 2.55
C GLN A 120 -7.03 -7.18 2.15
N ALA A 121 -5.83 -6.74 2.55
CA ALA A 121 -5.29 -5.44 2.18
C ALA A 121 -5.13 -5.34 0.65
N MET A 122 -4.48 -6.32 0.00
CA MET A 122 -4.35 -6.34 -1.46
C MET A 122 -5.68 -6.35 -2.20
N ALA A 123 -6.67 -7.11 -1.70
CA ALA A 123 -8.00 -7.10 -2.30
C ALA A 123 -8.67 -5.73 -2.17
N THR A 124 -8.43 -5.02 -1.06
CA THR A 124 -8.89 -3.65 -0.87
C THR A 124 -8.19 -2.70 -1.83
N ASP A 125 -6.87 -2.79 -1.95
CA ASP A 125 -6.08 -1.94 -2.83
C ASP A 125 -6.51 -2.14 -4.30
N ILE A 126 -6.68 -3.38 -4.77
CA ILE A 126 -7.22 -3.68 -6.11
C ILE A 126 -8.57 -2.99 -6.36
N VAL A 127 -9.47 -2.98 -5.37
CA VAL A 127 -10.78 -2.31 -5.50
C VAL A 127 -10.63 -0.79 -5.55
N GLN A 128 -9.67 -0.22 -4.80
CA GLN A 128 -9.40 1.22 -4.88
C GLN A 128 -8.89 1.58 -6.28
N GLU A 129 -7.95 0.81 -6.83
CA GLU A 129 -7.43 1.04 -8.19
C GLU A 129 -8.53 0.92 -9.26
N GLN A 130 -9.44 -0.04 -9.13
CA GLN A 130 -10.62 -0.14 -10.01
C GLN A 130 -11.51 1.10 -9.92
N ARG A 131 -11.69 1.68 -8.72
CA ARG A 131 -12.50 2.88 -8.51
C ARG A 131 -11.82 4.11 -9.07
N ALA A 132 -10.51 4.25 -8.87
CA ALA A 132 -9.72 5.34 -9.40
C ALA A 132 -9.76 5.34 -10.94
N ASP A 133 -9.51 4.20 -11.59
CA ASP A 133 -9.66 4.04 -13.05
C ASP A 133 -11.06 4.47 -13.54
N ALA A 134 -12.13 4.01 -12.86
CA ALA A 134 -13.49 4.38 -13.24
C ALA A 134 -13.76 5.89 -13.13
N ILE A 135 -13.28 6.53 -12.04
CA ILE A 135 -13.41 7.97 -11.80
C ILE A 135 -12.64 8.78 -12.85
N TYR A 136 -11.39 8.41 -13.12
CA TYR A 136 -10.55 9.15 -14.06
C TYR A 136 -11.03 8.98 -15.49
N ARG A 137 -11.51 7.79 -15.87
CA ARG A 137 -12.22 7.62 -17.15
C ARG A 137 -13.50 8.44 -17.24
N TYR A 138 -14.23 8.61 -16.13
CA TYR A 138 -15.40 9.47 -16.08
C TYR A 138 -15.01 10.94 -16.29
N PHE A 139 -14.05 11.47 -15.53
CA PHE A 139 -13.58 12.85 -15.72
C PHE A 139 -12.97 13.10 -17.09
N ALA A 140 -12.26 12.13 -17.66
CA ALA A 140 -11.75 12.22 -19.02
C ALA A 140 -12.86 12.39 -20.07
N ARG A 141 -14.07 11.86 -19.85
CA ARG A 141 -15.23 12.05 -20.75
C ARG A 141 -15.92 13.39 -20.54
N GLU A 142 -15.98 13.85 -19.29
CA GLU A 142 -16.68 15.08 -18.91
C GLU A 142 -15.82 16.35 -19.09
N THR A 143 -14.53 16.19 -19.37
CA THR A 143 -13.58 17.28 -19.63
C THR A 143 -13.06 17.24 -21.06
N SER A 144 -12.28 18.25 -21.46
CA SER A 144 -11.73 18.35 -22.82
C SER A 144 -10.30 18.87 -22.83
N GLY A 145 -9.61 18.71 -23.97
CA GLY A 145 -8.24 19.18 -24.15
C GLY A 145 -7.24 18.51 -23.21
N PRO A 146 -6.19 19.24 -22.77
CA PRO A 146 -5.12 18.67 -21.94
C PRO A 146 -5.58 18.06 -20.62
N VAL A 147 -6.68 18.55 -20.02
CA VAL A 147 -7.23 17.97 -18.78
C VAL A 147 -7.82 16.58 -19.03
N SER A 148 -8.52 16.40 -20.16
CA SER A 148 -9.06 15.10 -20.55
C SER A 148 -7.95 14.09 -20.80
N GLU A 149 -6.85 14.54 -21.43
CA GLU A 149 -5.66 13.71 -21.67
C GLU A 149 -4.99 13.32 -20.35
N LEU A 150 -4.76 14.27 -19.44
CA LEU A 150 -4.22 13.99 -18.11
C LEU A 150 -5.02 12.91 -17.37
N PHE A 151 -6.35 13.01 -17.34
CA PHE A 151 -7.18 11.99 -16.69
C PHE A 151 -7.11 10.62 -17.38
N ARG A 152 -6.91 10.55 -18.70
CA ARG A 152 -6.71 9.26 -19.38
C ARG A 152 -5.37 8.65 -19.00
N ASP A 153 -4.31 9.46 -18.99
CA ASP A 153 -2.96 9.00 -18.66
C ASP A 153 -2.88 8.48 -17.23
N VAL A 154 -3.52 9.17 -16.27
CA VAL A 154 -3.62 8.70 -14.88
C VAL A 154 -4.47 7.43 -14.79
N ALA A 155 -5.63 7.37 -15.46
CA ALA A 155 -6.44 6.14 -15.48
C ALA A 155 -5.67 4.90 -15.99
N GLU A 156 -4.79 5.08 -16.98
CA GLU A 156 -3.92 4.00 -17.47
C GLU A 156 -2.88 3.56 -16.44
N GLN A 157 -2.40 4.49 -15.61
CA GLN A 157 -1.49 4.21 -14.49
C GLN A 157 -2.20 3.44 -13.37
N GLU A 158 -3.45 3.78 -13.02
CA GLU A 158 -4.21 3.00 -12.02
C GLU A 158 -4.47 1.56 -12.47
N GLN A 159 -4.65 1.35 -13.78
CA GLN A 159 -4.70 -0.01 -14.31
C GLN A 159 -3.36 -0.75 -14.18
N ALA A 160 -2.23 -0.04 -14.24
CA ALA A 160 -0.93 -0.62 -13.98
C ALA A 160 -0.75 -0.95 -12.49
N HIS A 161 -1.11 -0.05 -11.58
CA HIS A 161 -1.13 -0.30 -10.13
C HIS A 161 -1.95 -1.55 -9.80
N ARG A 162 -3.17 -1.63 -10.35
CA ARG A 162 -4.04 -2.81 -10.20
C ARG A 162 -3.35 -4.11 -10.62
N ARG A 163 -2.68 -4.12 -11.78
CA ARG A 163 -1.97 -5.31 -12.30
C ARG A 163 -0.83 -5.73 -11.37
N ILE A 164 -0.12 -4.78 -10.76
CA ILE A 164 0.93 -5.06 -9.78
C ILE A 164 0.33 -5.79 -8.57
N PHE A 165 -0.77 -5.28 -8.00
CA PHE A 165 -1.44 -5.93 -6.88
C PHE A 165 -2.00 -7.30 -7.24
N GLU A 166 -2.64 -7.45 -8.40
CA GLU A 166 -3.16 -8.73 -8.89
C GLU A 166 -2.03 -9.76 -9.08
N GLN A 167 -0.91 -9.34 -9.69
CA GLN A 167 0.26 -10.20 -9.88
C GLN A 167 0.81 -10.66 -8.53
N ALA A 168 0.98 -9.74 -7.58
CA ALA A 168 1.56 -10.08 -6.30
C ALA A 168 0.65 -10.96 -5.44
N LEU A 169 -0.67 -10.76 -5.50
CA LEU A 169 -1.64 -11.67 -4.89
C LEU A 169 -1.54 -13.08 -5.51
N ALA A 170 -1.37 -13.17 -6.84
CA ALA A 170 -1.16 -14.44 -7.52
C ALA A 170 0.18 -15.11 -7.17
N GLU A 171 1.23 -14.33 -6.89
CA GLU A 171 2.51 -14.83 -6.39
C GLU A 171 2.39 -15.40 -4.97
N LEU A 172 1.71 -14.70 -4.06
CA LEU A 172 1.45 -15.21 -2.71
C LEU A 172 0.71 -16.55 -2.74
N ARG A 173 -0.29 -16.70 -3.63
CA ARG A 173 -1.03 -17.96 -3.81
C ARG A 173 -0.16 -19.12 -4.29
N ARG A 174 0.89 -18.83 -5.07
CA ARG A 174 1.84 -19.84 -5.55
C ARG A 174 2.85 -20.28 -4.48
N GLY A 175 2.78 -19.71 -3.27
CA GLY A 175 3.67 -20.05 -2.17
C GLY A 175 5.09 -19.51 -2.39
N THR A 176 5.21 -18.33 -2.99
CA THR A 176 6.51 -17.66 -3.16
C THR A 176 7.19 -17.39 -1.81
N VAL A 177 8.51 -17.30 -1.86
CA VAL A 177 9.33 -16.94 -0.70
C VAL A 177 8.94 -15.53 -0.24
N LEU A 178 8.63 -15.39 1.05
CA LEU A 178 8.35 -14.12 1.72
C LEU A 178 9.64 -13.37 2.02
N ASP A 179 9.64 -12.07 1.77
CA ASP A 179 10.69 -11.15 2.21
C ASP A 179 10.28 -10.51 3.55
N MET A 180 10.75 -11.05 4.67
CA MET A 180 10.47 -10.49 6.00
C MET A 180 11.64 -9.65 6.50
N TRP A 181 11.41 -8.69 7.39
CA TRP A 181 12.51 -7.94 8.00
C TRP A 181 12.94 -8.57 9.32
N CYS A 182 14.25 -8.70 9.51
CA CYS A 182 14.80 -9.11 10.79
C CYS A 182 14.51 -8.03 11.84
N PRO A 183 13.74 -8.33 12.90
CA PRO A 183 13.37 -7.33 13.90
C PRO A 183 14.57 -6.81 14.72
N ILE A 184 15.70 -7.53 14.69
CA ILE A 184 16.90 -7.18 15.46
C ILE A 184 17.81 -6.20 14.72
N CYS A 185 17.94 -6.33 13.39
CA CYS A 185 18.91 -5.54 12.62
C CYS A 185 18.36 -4.91 11.33
N GLY A 186 17.07 -5.08 11.04
CA GLY A 186 16.41 -4.51 9.86
C GLY A 186 16.79 -5.12 8.52
N LYS A 187 17.61 -6.18 8.47
CA LYS A 187 17.96 -6.87 7.22
C LYS A 187 16.85 -7.81 6.76
N THR A 188 16.64 -7.88 5.45
CA THR A 188 15.66 -8.77 4.82
C THR A 188 16.03 -10.25 5.02
N LEU A 189 15.02 -11.06 5.28
CA LEU A 189 15.03 -12.51 5.48
C LEU A 189 14.13 -13.13 4.41
N LYS A 190 14.66 -14.12 3.69
CA LYS A 190 13.92 -14.89 2.69
C LYS A 190 13.37 -16.16 3.32
N LEU A 191 12.05 -16.29 3.38
CA LEU A 191 11.36 -17.33 4.14
C LEU A 191 10.27 -18.02 3.34
N TRP A 192 10.24 -19.36 3.40
CA TRP A 192 9.09 -20.09 2.88
C TRP A 192 7.87 -19.86 3.78
N PRO A 193 6.68 -19.55 3.23
CA PRO A 193 5.45 -19.28 3.98
C PRO A 193 4.87 -20.55 4.61
N ARG A 194 5.58 -21.12 5.59
CA ARG A 194 5.20 -22.36 6.27
C ARG A 194 5.30 -22.16 7.78
N LEU A 195 4.25 -22.58 8.49
CA LEU A 195 4.25 -22.60 9.94
C LEU A 195 5.47 -23.38 10.47
N HIS A 196 6.15 -22.80 11.45
CA HIS A 196 7.39 -23.30 12.03
C HIS A 196 8.62 -23.31 11.10
N ALA A 197 8.57 -22.64 9.94
CA ALA A 197 9.75 -22.42 9.12
C ALA A 197 10.81 -21.66 9.93
N ALA A 198 12.04 -22.18 9.93
CA ALA A 198 13.17 -21.54 10.60
C ALA A 198 13.76 -20.45 9.68
N ALA A 199 14.12 -19.31 10.29
CA ALA A 199 14.84 -18.23 9.63
C ALA A 199 16.13 -17.92 10.40
N ASP A 200 17.26 -17.90 9.71
CA ASP A 200 18.50 -17.40 10.29
C ASP A 200 18.85 -16.07 9.63
N CYS A 201 19.04 -15.02 10.44
CA CYS A 201 19.54 -13.75 9.93
C CYS A 201 21.05 -13.87 9.67
N GLY A 202 21.44 -13.91 8.41
CA GLY A 202 22.85 -13.96 8.00
C GLY A 202 23.69 -12.75 8.45
N PHE A 203 23.05 -11.66 8.88
CA PHE A 203 23.73 -10.45 9.34
C PHE A 203 23.99 -10.44 10.87
N CYS A 204 22.94 -10.54 11.70
CA CYS A 204 23.08 -10.48 13.16
C CYS A 204 23.18 -11.85 13.84
N GLY A 205 23.02 -12.95 13.09
CA GLY A 205 23.05 -14.32 13.60
C GLY A 205 21.84 -14.72 14.46
N SER A 206 20.84 -13.85 14.58
CA SER A 206 19.59 -14.16 15.29
C SER A 206 18.81 -15.23 14.52
N ARG A 207 18.18 -16.14 15.27
CA ARG A 207 17.39 -17.25 14.73
C ARG A 207 15.93 -17.06 15.08
N PHE A 208 15.06 -17.28 14.11
CA PHE A 208 13.62 -17.09 14.23
C PHE A 208 12.87 -18.34 13.77
N THR A 209 11.61 -18.40 14.14
CA THR A 209 10.63 -19.37 13.65
C THR A 209 9.37 -18.61 13.23
N LEU A 210 8.77 -18.99 12.10
CA LEU A 210 7.45 -18.49 11.72
C LEU A 210 6.36 -19.07 12.63
N GLY A 211 5.61 -18.20 13.29
CA GLY A 211 4.32 -18.51 13.93
C GLY A 211 3.16 -17.91 13.13
N ILE A 212 1.93 -18.25 13.50
CA ILE A 212 0.73 -17.54 13.01
C ILE A 212 0.04 -16.93 14.22
N GLU A 213 -0.30 -15.65 14.13
CA GLU A 213 -1.06 -14.92 15.14
C GLU A 213 -2.09 -14.03 14.45
N ALA A 214 -3.35 -14.11 14.88
CA ALA A 214 -4.46 -13.36 14.30
C ALA A 214 -4.47 -13.38 12.75
N GLU A 215 -4.31 -14.60 12.20
CA GLU A 215 -4.32 -14.93 10.75
C GLU A 215 -3.07 -14.54 9.94
N ASP A 216 -2.10 -13.85 10.55
CA ASP A 216 -0.86 -13.42 9.89
C ASP A 216 0.37 -14.16 10.42
N PHE A 217 1.41 -14.31 9.59
CA PHE A 217 2.69 -14.82 10.03
C PHE A 217 3.36 -13.82 10.99
N ILE A 218 4.10 -14.36 11.96
CA ILE A 218 4.94 -13.59 12.88
C ILE A 218 6.31 -14.24 13.01
N LEU A 219 7.37 -13.43 13.18
CA LEU A 219 8.70 -13.93 13.51
C LEU A 219 8.88 -14.06 15.02
N GLN A 220 9.01 -15.29 15.49
CA GLN A 220 9.31 -15.59 16.90
C GLN A 220 10.81 -15.84 17.07
N LEU A 221 11.47 -15.10 17.96
CA LEU A 221 12.89 -15.29 18.27
C LEU A 221 13.10 -16.64 18.98
N ARG A 222 14.08 -17.44 18.56
CA ARG A 222 14.44 -18.70 19.22
C ARG A 222 15.39 -18.44 20.40
N ALA A 223 15.03 -18.96 21.58
CA ALA A 223 15.75 -18.79 22.83
C ALA A 223 17.23 -19.24 22.78
N ASP A 224 17.57 -20.19 21.88
CA ASP A 224 18.93 -20.71 21.72
C ASP A 224 19.87 -19.83 20.89
N SER A 225 19.48 -18.57 20.58
CA SER A 225 20.37 -17.64 19.92
C SER A 225 21.55 -17.32 20.84
N ARG A 226 22.69 -17.96 20.56
CA ARG A 226 23.96 -17.88 21.32
C ARG A 226 24.53 -16.45 21.45
N ASN A 227 23.84 -15.44 20.92
CA ASN A 227 24.21 -14.02 20.90
C ASN A 227 23.60 -13.17 22.03
N ASN A 228 22.77 -13.70 22.92
CA ASN A 228 22.27 -12.94 24.09
C ASN A 228 23.35 -12.50 25.09
N ARG A 229 24.63 -12.87 24.87
CA ARG A 229 25.76 -12.35 25.66
C ARG A 229 26.44 -11.10 25.09
N ARG A 230 26.22 -10.73 23.83
CA ARG A 230 26.93 -9.58 23.20
C ARG A 230 26.17 -8.26 23.23
N HIS A 231 24.86 -8.26 23.48
CA HIS A 231 24.06 -7.02 23.59
C HIS A 231 23.98 -6.45 25.03
N ARG A 232 24.85 -6.92 25.95
CA ARG A 232 24.95 -6.38 27.32
C ARG A 232 25.88 -5.17 27.45
N ILE A 233 26.31 -4.58 26.34
CA ILE A 233 27.22 -3.42 26.27
C ILE A 233 26.63 -2.55 25.15
N LEU A 234 25.98 -1.42 25.37
CA LEU A 234 26.38 -0.23 26.13
C LEU A 234 25.12 0.38 26.77
N ARG A 235 25.09 0.49 28.10
CA ARG A 235 24.28 1.52 28.78
C ARG A 235 25.23 2.67 29.12
N PRO A 236 24.87 3.94 28.88
CA PRO A 236 25.56 5.05 29.52
C PRO A 236 25.41 4.95 31.05
#